data_AF-A0A942RGL3-F1
#
_entry.id   AF-A0A942RGL3-F1
#
_cell.length_a   1.000
_cell.length_b   1.000
_cell.length_c   1.000
_cell.angle_alpha   90.00
_cell.angle_beta   90.00
_cell.angle_gamma   90.00
#
_symmetry.space_group_name_H-M   'P 1'
#
loop_
_entity.id
_entity.type
_entity.pdbx_description
1 polymer ?
#
loop_
_entity_poly.entity_id
_entity_poly.type
_entity_poly.pdbx_seq_one_letter_code
_entity_poly.pdbx_strand_id
1 'polypeptide(L)'
;MLTHYYTLAHLATEFHHLCAGAVIENIFTQEKEQLILSTLDHGNILISCGRKDCYIYHRETFHRAKRNTREFFPELRGNIIKRVFIHDDDRIIIFQCSSGVEIWCAMFRGNANVLIVDSAGIVTQSFLK
;
A
#
# COMPACT_ATOMS: atom_id res chain seq x y z
N MET A 1 15.60 -7.56 -7.68
CA MET A 1 16.08 -7.82 -6.30
C MET A 1 15.10 -7.32 -5.25
N LEU A 2 14.77 -6.01 -5.19
CA LEU A 2 13.88 -5.45 -4.14
C LEU A 2 12.43 -5.97 -4.12
N THR A 3 11.94 -6.52 -5.25
CA THR A 3 10.59 -7.07 -5.38
C THR A 3 10.60 -8.58 -5.55
N HIS A 4 11.65 -9.25 -5.03
CA HIS A 4 11.65 -10.70 -4.95
C HIS A 4 10.64 -11.16 -3.90
N TYR A 5 9.97 -12.29 -4.13
CA TYR A 5 8.93 -12.83 -3.24
C TYR A 5 9.40 -12.89 -1.78
N TYR A 6 10.52 -13.55 -1.49
CA TYR A 6 11.03 -13.66 -0.10
C TYR A 6 11.31 -12.31 0.57
N THR A 7 11.82 -11.32 -0.18
CA THR A 7 11.99 -9.96 0.35
C THR A 7 10.65 -9.34 0.71
N LEU A 8 9.65 -9.48 -0.16
CA LEU A 8 8.30 -8.98 0.09
C LEU A 8 7.59 -9.72 1.24
N ALA A 9 7.86 -11.02 1.42
CA ALA A 9 7.31 -11.80 2.53
C ALA A 9 7.85 -11.32 3.89
N HIS A 10 9.15 -11.04 3.97
CA HIS A 10 9.74 -10.41 5.15
C HIS A 10 9.18 -9.00 5.38
N LEU A 11 9.05 -8.18 4.33
CA LEU A 11 8.45 -6.85 4.43
C LEU A 11 6.98 -6.91 4.86
N ALA A 12 6.19 -7.86 4.37
CA ALA A 12 4.79 -8.02 4.78
C ALA A 12 4.68 -8.36 6.28
N THR A 13 5.60 -9.19 6.78
CA THR A 13 5.69 -9.51 8.22
C THR A 13 6.06 -8.27 9.03
N GLU A 14 7.07 -7.51 8.58
CA GLU A 14 7.47 -6.25 9.21
C GLU A 14 6.33 -5.22 9.20
N PHE A 15 5.66 -5.02 8.07
CA PHE A 15 4.52 -4.12 7.96
C PHE A 15 3.34 -4.56 8.82
N HIS A 16 3.14 -5.86 9.03
CA HIS A 16 2.14 -6.34 9.98
C HIS A 16 2.47 -5.86 11.40
N HIS A 17 3.73 -6.02 11.83
CA HIS A 17 4.15 -5.55 13.15
C HIS A 17 4.09 -4.02 13.30
N LEU A 18 4.39 -3.28 12.24
CA LEU A 18 4.41 -1.81 12.26
C LEU A 18 3.02 -1.18 12.13
N CYS A 19 2.12 -1.78 11.35
CA CYS A 19 0.88 -1.11 10.94
C CYS A 19 -0.40 -1.82 11.38
N ALA A 20 -0.37 -3.05 11.92
CA ALA A 20 -1.59 -3.67 12.43
C ALA A 20 -2.15 -2.87 13.62
N GLY A 21 -3.43 -2.54 13.55
CA GLY A 21 -4.10 -1.63 14.49
C GLY A 21 -4.02 -0.16 14.09
N ALA A 22 -3.19 0.21 13.12
CA ALA A 22 -3.07 1.59 12.67
C ALA A 22 -4.32 2.04 11.91
N VAL A 23 -4.70 3.30 12.13
CA VAL A 23 -5.82 3.94 11.42
C VAL A 23 -5.27 4.60 10.15
N ILE A 24 -5.88 4.30 9.01
CA ILE A 24 -5.55 4.95 7.74
C ILE A 24 -5.93 6.42 7.82
N GLU A 25 -4.95 7.30 7.75
CA GLU A 25 -5.16 8.74 7.75
C GLU A 25 -5.57 9.19 6.34
N ASN A 26 -4.64 9.04 5.37
CA ASN A 26 -4.83 9.44 3.99
C ASN A 26 -4.08 8.49 3.06
N ILE A 27 -4.58 8.30 1.83
CA ILE A 27 -3.84 7.67 0.75
C ILE A 27 -3.68 8.71 -0.37
N PHE A 28 -2.46 8.97 -0.80
CA PHE A 28 -2.20 10.05 -1.74
C PHE A 28 -0.94 9.81 -2.58
N THR A 29 -0.74 10.64 -3.59
CA THR A 29 0.46 10.67 -4.43
C THR A 29 1.08 12.06 -4.44
N GLN A 30 2.40 12.13 -4.60
CA GLN A 30 3.14 13.34 -4.92
C GLN A 30 3.95 13.21 -6.22
N GLU A 31 4.23 11.99 -6.65
CA GLU A 31 4.95 11.65 -7.86
C GLU A 31 4.11 10.67 -8.67
N LYS A 32 4.11 10.81 -10.00
CA LYS A 32 3.19 10.13 -10.92
C LYS A 32 2.96 8.63 -10.66
N GLU A 33 3.99 7.90 -10.23
CA GLU A 33 3.96 6.44 -10.08
C GLU A 33 4.20 5.99 -8.63
N GLN A 34 4.15 6.91 -7.66
CA GLN A 34 4.32 6.62 -6.25
C GLN A 34 3.03 6.90 -5.48
N LEU A 35 2.57 5.90 -4.73
CA LEU A 35 1.46 6.02 -3.79
C LEU A 35 2.00 5.98 -2.36
N ILE A 36 1.45 6.82 -1.50
CA ILE A 36 1.75 6.90 -0.07
C ILE A 36 0.47 6.54 0.69
N LEU A 37 0.55 5.49 1.50
CA LEU A 37 -0.46 5.11 2.49
C LEU A 37 0.01 5.66 3.85
N SER A 38 -0.62 6.74 4.31
CA SER A 38 -0.35 7.36 5.61
C SER A 38 -1.26 6.77 6.68
N THR A 39 -0.69 6.54 7.86
CA THR A 39 -1.40 6.06 9.03
C THR A 39 -1.25 7.06 10.18
N LEU A 40 -2.25 7.11 11.07
CA LEU A 40 -2.13 7.87 12.32
C LEU A 40 -1.09 7.20 13.21
N ASP A 41 -0.05 7.94 13.58
CA ASP A 41 1.01 7.57 14.53
C ASP A 41 1.89 6.35 14.20
N HIS A 42 1.66 5.68 13.06
CA HIS A 42 2.43 4.49 12.64
C HIS A 42 3.24 4.70 11.36
N GLY A 43 3.41 5.96 10.94
CA GLY A 43 4.21 6.32 9.76
C GLY A 43 3.50 6.08 8.43
N ASN A 44 4.30 5.89 7.38
CA ASN A 44 3.86 5.87 5.99
C ASN A 44 4.40 4.64 5.27
N ILE A 45 3.57 4.00 4.45
CA ILE A 45 4.01 3.01 3.47
C ILE A 45 4.12 3.70 2.11
N LEU A 46 5.33 3.69 1.53
CA LEU A 46 5.60 4.26 0.23
C LEU A 46 5.69 3.13 -0.79
N ILE A 47 4.90 3.24 -1.85
CA ILE A 47 4.76 2.21 -2.88
C ILE A 47 5.06 2.86 -4.22
N SER A 48 6.17 2.48 -4.85
CA SER A 48 6.46 2.89 -6.22
C SER A 48 6.10 1.78 -7.19
N CYS A 49 5.20 2.16 -8.11
CA CYS A 49 4.75 1.35 -9.23
C CYS A 49 5.57 1.61 -10.51
N GLY A 50 6.64 2.41 -10.40
CA GLY A 50 7.45 2.79 -11.55
C GLY A 50 8.19 1.62 -12.19
N ARG A 51 8.35 1.66 -13.51
CA ARG A 51 8.98 0.55 -14.27
C ARG A 51 10.43 0.30 -13.89
N LYS A 52 11.19 1.37 -13.64
CA LYS A 52 12.61 1.31 -13.27
C LYS A 52 12.80 1.19 -11.76
N ASP A 53 11.92 1.85 -11.00
CA ASP A 53 12.05 2.02 -9.55
C ASP A 53 10.85 1.42 -8.82
N CYS A 54 10.63 0.11 -8.98
CA CYS A 54 9.54 -0.61 -8.30
C CYS A 54 9.98 -1.05 -6.89
N TYR A 55 9.32 -0.52 -5.85
CA TYR A 55 9.65 -0.76 -4.44
C TYR A 55 8.45 -0.52 -3.52
N ILE A 56 8.54 -1.07 -2.31
CA ILE A 56 7.63 -0.77 -1.20
C ILE A 56 8.45 -0.73 0.10
N TYR A 57 8.25 0.28 0.94
CA TYR A 57 8.93 0.40 2.23
C TYR A 57 8.15 1.26 3.22
N HIS A 58 8.48 1.12 4.51
CA HIS A 58 7.93 1.93 5.60
C HIS A 58 8.84 3.11 5.92
N ARG A 59 8.23 4.25 6.28
CA ARG A 59 8.94 5.44 6.74
C ARG A 59 8.15 6.14 7.83
N GLU A 60 8.75 6.31 9.00
CA GLU A 60 8.15 7.01 10.15
C GLU A 60 7.76 8.45 9.83
N THR A 61 8.65 9.18 9.16
CA THR A 61 8.45 10.60 8.83
C THR A 61 8.39 10.84 7.33
N PHE A 62 7.31 11.45 6.85
CA PHE A 62 7.16 11.83 5.45
C PHE A 62 6.71 13.29 5.30
N HIS A 63 7.54 14.11 4.67
CA HIS A 63 7.22 15.53 4.47
C HIS A 63 6.25 15.71 3.29
N ARG A 64 4.94 15.79 3.61
CA ARG A 64 3.91 16.09 2.61
C ARG A 64 4.00 17.55 2.13
N ALA A 65 4.67 17.79 1.00
CA ALA A 65 4.52 19.01 0.21
C ALA A 65 3.06 19.23 -0.23
N LYS A 66 2.40 20.27 0.30
CA LYS A 66 0.95 20.54 0.11
C LYS A 66 0.54 20.92 -1.32
N ARG A 67 1.44 21.41 -2.15
CA ARG A 67 1.10 22.05 -3.44
C ARG A 67 0.79 21.06 -4.57
N ASN A 68 1.29 19.82 -4.49
CA ASN A 68 1.21 18.83 -5.56
C ASN A 68 0.78 17.44 -5.04
N THR A 69 -0.24 17.38 -4.18
CA THR A 69 -0.80 16.08 -3.72
C THR A 69 -2.14 15.80 -4.35
N ARG A 70 -2.32 14.59 -4.88
CA ARG A 70 -3.64 14.05 -5.26
C ARG A 70 -4.01 12.91 -4.32
N GLU A 71 -5.20 12.97 -3.74
CA GLU A 71 -5.72 11.91 -2.89
C GLU A 71 -6.30 10.77 -3.72
N PHE A 72 -6.20 9.57 -3.16
CA PHE A 72 -6.75 8.34 -3.70
C PHE A 72 -7.51 7.60 -2.61
N PHE A 73 -8.47 6.78 -3.03
CA PHE A 73 -9.24 5.89 -2.17
C PHE A 73 -9.75 6.57 -0.87
N PRO A 74 -10.37 7.77 -0.96
CA PRO A 74 -10.79 8.52 0.22
C PRO A 74 -11.75 7.74 1.13
N GLU A 75 -12.49 6.78 0.57
CA GLU A 75 -13.36 5.86 1.30
C GLU A 75 -12.63 4.96 2.31
N LEU A 76 -11.32 4.77 2.17
CA LEU A 76 -10.51 3.98 3.10
C LEU A 76 -10.03 4.79 4.30
N ARG A 77 -10.18 6.12 4.29
CA ARG A 77 -9.83 6.97 5.43
C ARG A 77 -10.62 6.54 6.68
N GLY A 78 -9.92 6.46 7.81
CA GLY A 78 -10.48 6.04 9.10
C GLY A 78 -10.61 4.53 9.28
N ASN A 79 -10.34 3.72 8.25
CA ASN A 79 -10.28 2.26 8.42
C ASN A 79 -9.06 1.85 9.25
N ILE A 80 -9.18 0.73 9.96
CA ILE A 80 -8.07 0.13 10.71
C ILE A 80 -7.44 -0.97 9.88
N ILE A 81 -6.11 -0.94 9.71
CA ILE A 81 -5.37 -2.06 9.13
C ILE A 81 -5.41 -3.22 10.14
N LYS A 82 -6.10 -4.30 9.81
CA LYS A 82 -6.23 -5.48 10.68
C LYS A 82 -5.05 -6.42 10.54
N ARG A 83 -4.61 -6.63 9.30
CA ARG A 83 -3.55 -7.58 8.98
C ARG A 83 -2.80 -7.12 7.74
N VAL A 84 -1.51 -7.43 7.70
CA VAL A 84 -0.70 -7.33 6.49
C VAL A 84 -0.12 -8.71 6.22
N PHE A 85 -0.18 -9.16 4.98
CA PHE A 85 0.35 -10.45 4.56
C PHE A 85 0.73 -10.40 3.08
N ILE A 86 1.44 -11.41 2.60
CA ILE A 86 1.73 -11.59 1.18
C ILE A 86 0.85 -12.74 0.66
N HIS A 87 0.40 -12.64 -0.59
CA HIS A 87 -0.23 -13.77 -1.27
C HIS A 87 0.74 -14.95 -1.38
N ASP A 88 0.28 -16.18 -1.13
CA ASP A 88 1.17 -17.35 -0.98
C ASP A 88 2.06 -17.59 -2.20
N ASP A 89 1.49 -17.45 -3.41
CA ASP A 89 2.20 -17.74 -4.66
C ASP A 89 2.54 -16.50 -5.50
N ASP A 90 2.35 -15.29 -4.94
CA ASP A 90 2.50 -14.09 -5.75
C ASP A 90 3.13 -12.90 -5.02
N ARG A 91 3.66 -11.95 -5.80
CA ARG A 91 4.33 -10.75 -5.29
C ARG A 91 3.33 -9.64 -4.94
N ILE A 92 2.29 -10.00 -4.19
CA ILE A 92 1.20 -9.10 -3.81
C ILE A 92 1.19 -8.98 -2.29
N ILE A 93 1.53 -7.80 -1.77
CA ILE A 93 1.34 -7.49 -0.34
C ILE A 93 -0.07 -6.96 -0.15
N ILE A 94 -0.80 -7.53 0.80
CA ILE A 94 -2.22 -7.26 1.05
C ILE A 94 -2.35 -6.62 2.43
N PHE A 95 -2.97 -5.43 2.47
CA PHE A 95 -3.40 -4.78 3.71
C PHE A 95 -4.91 -4.99 3.85
N GLN A 96 -5.31 -5.83 4.80
CA GLN A 96 -6.71 -6.09 5.09
C GLN A 96 -7.25 -5.04 6.07
N CYS A 97 -8.33 -4.36 5.71
CA CYS A 97 -8.92 -3.29 6.49
C CYS A 97 -10.13 -3.77 7.33
N SER A 98 -10.50 -3.00 8.34
CA SER A 98 -11.63 -3.30 9.23
C SER A 98 -12.99 -3.37 8.55
N SER A 99 -13.16 -2.72 7.40
CA SER A 99 -14.39 -2.79 6.58
C SER A 99 -14.51 -4.09 5.77
N GLY A 100 -13.46 -4.91 5.73
CA GLY A 100 -13.37 -6.08 4.84
C GLY A 100 -12.81 -5.76 3.45
N VAL A 101 -12.55 -4.48 3.14
CA VAL A 101 -11.83 -4.07 1.93
C VAL A 101 -10.34 -4.35 2.09
N GLU A 102 -9.67 -4.70 0.99
CA GLU A 102 -8.24 -4.97 0.95
C GLU A 102 -7.50 -4.04 -0.01
N ILE A 103 -6.30 -3.62 0.38
CA ILE A 103 -5.38 -2.87 -0.46
C ILE A 103 -4.30 -3.83 -0.95
N TRP A 104 -4.33 -4.14 -2.24
CA TRP A 104 -3.40 -5.08 -2.87
C TRP A 104 -2.27 -4.31 -3.56
N CYS A 105 -1.06 -4.44 -3.05
CA CYS A 105 0.16 -3.89 -3.64
C CYS A 105 0.81 -4.97 -4.53
N ALA A 106 0.43 -5.01 -5.81
CA ALA A 106 0.96 -5.94 -6.78
C ALA A 106 2.33 -5.48 -7.30
N MET A 107 3.42 -6.11 -6.84
CA MET A 107 4.80 -5.66 -7.07
C MET A 107 5.46 -6.34 -8.28
N PHE A 108 4.73 -6.42 -9.40
CA PHE A 108 5.22 -7.00 -10.66
C PHE A 108 6.05 -5.97 -11.41
N ARG A 109 7.35 -6.25 -11.62
CA ARG A 109 8.21 -5.35 -12.41
C ARG A 109 7.59 -5.08 -13.78
N GLY A 110 7.40 -3.79 -14.10
CA GLY A 110 6.80 -3.33 -15.34
C GLY A 110 5.28 -3.14 -15.31
N ASN A 111 4.58 -3.83 -14.40
CA ASN A 111 3.12 -3.82 -14.24
C ASN A 111 2.70 -3.66 -12.77
N ALA A 112 3.54 -2.99 -11.97
CA ALA A 112 3.26 -2.82 -10.55
C ALA A 112 2.07 -1.88 -10.37
N ASN A 113 1.21 -2.17 -9.42
CA ASN A 113 0.03 -1.34 -9.16
C ASN A 113 -0.45 -1.51 -7.73
N VAL A 114 -1.31 -0.59 -7.31
CA VAL A 114 -2.10 -0.71 -6.08
C VAL A 114 -3.56 -0.83 -6.48
N LEU A 115 -4.21 -1.89 -6.01
CA LEU A 115 -5.59 -2.24 -6.32
C LEU A 115 -6.42 -2.22 -5.04
N ILE A 116 -7.66 -1.76 -5.14
CA ILE A 116 -8.65 -1.89 -4.06
C ILE A 116 -9.55 -3.05 -4.39
N VAL A 117 -9.67 -3.98 -3.45
CA VAL A 117 -10.43 -5.22 -3.60
C VAL A 117 -11.50 -5.27 -2.53
N ASP A 118 -12.75 -5.45 -2.94
CA ASP A 118 -13.86 -5.56 -1.99
C ASP A 118 -13.90 -6.93 -1.31
N SER A 119 -14.85 -7.10 -0.37
CA SER A 119 -15.02 -8.35 0.37
C SER A 119 -15.48 -9.54 -0.49
N ALA A 120 -15.91 -9.31 -1.72
CA ALA A 120 -16.24 -10.35 -2.69
C ALA A 120 -15.03 -10.75 -3.57
N GLY A 121 -13.86 -10.12 -3.37
CA GLY A 121 -12.66 -10.36 -4.16
C GLY A 121 -12.66 -9.62 -5.51
N ILE A 122 -13.53 -8.62 -5.68
CA ILE A 122 -13.63 -7.84 -6.92
C ILE A 122 -12.74 -6.60 -6.82
N VAL A 123 -11.90 -6.37 -7.83
CA VAL A 123 -11.14 -5.13 -7.96
C VAL A 123 -12.09 -3.99 -8.32
N THR A 124 -12.25 -3.04 -7.41
CA THR A 124 -13.15 -1.89 -7.58
C THR A 124 -12.42 -0.67 -8.14
N GLN A 125 -11.16 -0.47 -7.76
CA GLN A 125 -10.35 0.69 -8.16
C GLN A 125 -8.86 0.31 -8.30
N SER A 126 -8.10 1.10 -9.07
CA SER A 126 -6.65 0.98 -9.24
C SER A 126 -5.94 2.33 -9.18
N PHE A 127 -4.67 2.33 -8.78
CA PHE A 127 -3.83 3.54 -8.74
C PHE A 127 -3.39 3.96 -10.16
N LEU A 128 -2.77 3.04 -10.90
CA LEU A 128 -2.45 3.21 -12.31
C LEU A 128 -3.59 2.64 -13.18
N LYS A 129 -3.86 3.32 -14.31
CA LYS A 129 -4.79 2.88 -15.36
C LYS A 129 -4.11 1.96 -16.35
#